data_AF-A0A428KMC3-F1
#
_entry.id   AF-A0A428KMC3-F1
#
_cell.length_a   1.000
_cell.length_b   1.000
_cell.length_c   1.000
_cell.angle_alpha   90.00
_cell.angle_beta   90.00
_cell.angle_gamma   90.00
#
_symmetry.space_group_name_H-M   'P 1'
#
loop_
_entity.id
_entity.type
_entity.pdbx_description
1 polymer ?
#
loop_
_entity_poly.entity_id
_entity_poly.type
_entity_poly.pdbx_seq_one_letter_code
_entity_poly.pdbx_strand_id
1 'polypeptide(L)'
;MEFSKSQSVYAEIVQKAWEDPQFKSELLANPTQAIEKATGHKFNLPEGKTLVVRDQTDESTVYINIPAKLNTEDVELNEDQLEVVAGGHGGVDLSMPPPFFPPYTIDPI
;
A
#
# COMPACT_ATOMS: atom_id res chain seq x y z
N MET A 1 -11.56 -5.08 13.28
CA MET A 1 -11.12 -4.20 12.17
C MET A 1 -11.47 -4.89 10.88
N GLU A 2 -12.46 -4.40 10.13
CA GLU A 2 -12.65 -4.82 8.74
C GLU A 2 -11.66 -4.03 7.90
N PHE A 3 -10.61 -4.69 7.41
CA PHE A 3 -9.84 -4.16 6.31
C PHE A 3 -10.79 -4.07 5.11
N SER A 4 -10.97 -2.89 4.52
CA SER A 4 -11.69 -2.77 3.25
C SER A 4 -11.07 -3.79 2.28
N LYS A 5 -11.88 -4.58 1.57
CA LYS A 5 -11.40 -5.72 0.75
C LYS A 5 -10.17 -5.38 -0.13
N SER A 6 -10.06 -4.13 -0.58
CA SER A 6 -8.93 -3.57 -1.33
C SER A 6 -7.59 -3.58 -0.59
N GLN A 7 -7.58 -3.29 0.72
CA GLN A 7 -6.35 -3.19 1.50
C GLN A 7 -5.75 -4.56 1.83
N SER A 8 -6.61 -5.57 2.03
CA SER A 8 -6.20 -6.97 2.19
C SER A 8 -5.55 -7.52 0.92
N VAL A 9 -6.12 -7.23 -0.26
CA VAL A 9 -5.58 -7.68 -1.55
C VAL A 9 -4.19 -7.09 -1.81
N TYR A 10 -3.97 -5.82 -1.49
CA TYR A 10 -2.66 -5.19 -1.63
C TYR A 10 -1.60 -5.90 -0.77
N ALA A 11 -1.89 -6.12 0.51
CA ALA A 11 -0.96 -6.80 1.42
C ALA A 11 -0.63 -8.22 0.95
N GLU A 12 -1.63 -8.96 0.47
CA GLU A 12 -1.45 -10.32 -0.06
C GLU A 12 -0.54 -10.35 -1.30
N ILE A 13 -0.74 -9.41 -2.24
CA ILE A 13 0.11 -9.28 -3.43
C ILE A 13 1.57 -8.96 -3.03
N VAL A 14 1.76 -8.04 -2.08
CA VAL A 14 3.10 -7.66 -1.60
C VAL A 14 3.80 -8.84 -0.93
N GLN A 15 3.11 -9.55 -0.03
CA GLN A 15 3.66 -10.74 0.62
C GLN A 15 4.05 -11.81 -0.40
N LYS A 16 3.16 -12.09 -1.36
CA LYS A 16 3.43 -13.04 -2.43
C LYS A 16 4.61 -12.63 -3.31
N ALA A 17 4.81 -11.34 -3.55
CA ALA A 17 5.97 -10.82 -4.26
C ALA A 17 7.29 -10.94 -3.48
N TRP A 18 7.24 -11.06 -2.15
CA TRP A 18 8.42 -11.37 -1.33
C TRP A 18 8.71 -12.87 -1.26
N GLU A 19 7.67 -13.70 -1.20
CA GLU A 19 7.82 -15.16 -1.07
C GLU A 19 8.12 -15.86 -2.40
N ASP A 20 7.62 -15.33 -3.52
CA ASP A 20 7.75 -15.93 -4.85
C ASP A 20 8.52 -15.00 -5.83
N PRO A 21 9.80 -15.28 -6.09
CA PRO A 21 10.63 -14.50 -7.04
C PRO A 21 10.11 -14.53 -8.48
N GLN A 22 9.43 -15.61 -8.88
CA GLN A 22 8.83 -15.74 -10.20
C GLN A 22 7.62 -14.82 -10.29
N PHE A 23 6.75 -14.82 -9.28
CA PHE A 23 5.63 -13.89 -9.19
C PHE A 23 6.10 -12.44 -9.17
N LYS A 24 7.15 -12.11 -8.42
CA LYS A 24 7.76 -10.76 -8.41
C LYS A 24 8.17 -10.32 -9.82
N SER A 25 8.85 -11.19 -10.57
CA SER A 25 9.25 -10.91 -11.95
C SER A 25 8.05 -10.73 -12.88
N GLU A 26 7.01 -11.56 -12.74
CA GLU A 26 5.77 -11.42 -13.51
C GLU A 26 5.04 -10.11 -13.17
N LEU A 27 5.00 -9.71 -11.89
CA LEU A 27 4.37 -8.49 -11.42
C LEU A 27 5.09 -7.23 -11.93
N LEU A 28 6.42 -7.27 -12.01
CA LEU A 28 7.22 -6.17 -12.58
C LEU A 28 7.05 -6.06 -14.10
N ALA A 29 6.89 -7.18 -14.80
CA ALA A 29 6.74 -7.21 -16.26
C ALA A 29 5.31 -6.87 -16.71
N ASN A 30 4.30 -7.46 -16.07
CA ASN A 30 2.88 -7.33 -16.43
C ASN A 30 2.01 -7.34 -15.17
N PRO A 31 1.91 -6.20 -14.45
CA PRO A 31 1.27 -6.16 -13.14
C PRO A 31 -0.21 -6.53 -13.19
N THR A 32 -0.95 -6.08 -14.21
CA THR A 32 -2.36 -6.42 -14.39
C THR A 32 -2.57 -7.94 -14.50
N GLN A 33 -1.81 -8.60 -15.36
CA GLN A 33 -1.94 -10.04 -15.58
C GLN A 33 -1.53 -10.84 -14.34
N ALA A 34 -0.46 -10.43 -13.65
CA ALA A 34 0.00 -11.07 -12.43
C ALA A 34 -1.05 -10.97 -11.31
N ILE A 35 -1.65 -9.80 -11.12
CA ILE A 35 -2.72 -9.58 -10.13
C ILE A 35 -3.95 -10.43 -10.46
N GLU A 36 -4.37 -10.48 -11.73
CA GLU A 36 -5.51 -11.30 -12.15
C GLU A 36 -5.27 -12.79 -11.90
N LYS A 37 -4.06 -13.29 -12.19
CA LYS A 37 -3.67 -14.68 -11.89
C LYS A 37 -3.64 -14.95 -10.38
N ALA A 38 -3.13 -14.01 -9.59
CA ALA A 38 -2.95 -14.21 -8.16
C ALA A 38 -4.26 -14.12 -7.38
N THR A 39 -5.14 -13.19 -7.73
CA THR A 39 -6.40 -12.93 -7.02
C THR A 39 -7.59 -13.66 -7.63
N GLY A 40 -7.48 -14.15 -8.87
CA GLY A 40 -8.60 -14.77 -9.60
C GLY A 40 -9.71 -13.76 -9.98
N HIS A 41 -9.51 -12.48 -9.71
CA HIS A 41 -10.43 -11.40 -10.02
C HIS A 41 -9.91 -10.56 -11.18
N LYS A 42 -10.81 -10.13 -12.07
CA LYS A 42 -10.45 -9.18 -13.12
C LYS A 42 -10.02 -7.86 -12.49
N PHE A 43 -8.84 -7.40 -12.86
CA PHE A 43 -8.29 -6.14 -12.41
C PHE A 43 -8.60 -5.07 -13.46
N ASN A 44 -9.73 -4.40 -13.29
CA ASN A 44 -10.15 -3.33 -14.19
C ASN A 44 -9.46 -2.03 -13.81
N LEU A 45 -8.40 -1.70 -14.54
CA LEU A 45 -7.78 -0.39 -14.47
C LEU A 45 -8.64 0.64 -15.23
N PRO A 46 -8.83 1.87 -14.70
CA PRO A 46 -9.62 2.90 -15.40
C PRO A 46 -9.05 3.22 -16.79
N GLU A 47 -9.91 3.56 -17.73
CA GLU A 47 -9.49 3.87 -19.10
C GLU A 47 -8.42 4.97 -19.13
N GLY A 48 -7.38 4.76 -19.93
CA GLY A 48 -6.24 5.68 -20.06
C GLY A 48 -5.26 5.68 -18.89
N LYS A 49 -5.43 4.81 -17.88
CA LYS A 49 -4.45 4.63 -16.81
C LYS A 49 -3.54 3.43 -17.09
N THR A 50 -2.33 3.47 -16.54
CA THR A 50 -1.36 2.38 -16.60
C THR A 50 -0.86 2.09 -15.19
N LEU A 51 -0.85 0.82 -14.80
CA LEU A 51 -0.29 0.37 -13.54
C LEU A 51 1.19 0.09 -13.75
N VAL A 52 2.04 0.72 -12.94
CA VAL A 52 3.49 0.50 -12.95
C VAL A 52 3.88 -0.01 -11.56
N VAL A 53 4.55 -1.15 -11.51
CA VAL A 53 5.12 -1.70 -10.27
C VAL A 53 6.64 -1.52 -10.32
N ARG A 54 7.22 -1.03 -9.22
CA ARG A 54 8.66 -0.85 -9.06
C ARG A 54 9.11 -1.54 -7.79
N ASP A 55 10.20 -2.29 -7.91
CA ASP A 55 10.81 -2.96 -6.79
C ASP A 55 11.66 -1.99 -5.97
N GLN A 56 11.23 -1.73 -4.73
CA GLN A 56 11.89 -0.79 -3.83
C GLN A 56 12.69 -1.50 -2.72
N THR A 57 13.12 -2.75 -2.95
CA THR A 57 13.86 -3.52 -1.94
C THR A 57 15.36 -3.20 -1.89
N ASP A 58 15.90 -2.48 -2.88
CA ASP A 58 17.30 -2.08 -2.89
C ASP A 58 17.56 -0.88 -1.96
N GLU A 59 18.29 -1.11 -0.87
CA GLU A 59 18.60 -0.09 0.15
C GLU A 59 19.48 1.06 -0.38
N SER A 60 20.15 0.86 -1.52
CA SER A 60 20.98 1.88 -2.17
C SER A 60 20.19 2.82 -3.08
N THR A 61 18.91 2.51 -3.36
CA THR A 61 18.07 3.26 -4.28
C THR A 61 16.95 3.99 -3.54
N VAL A 62 16.95 5.31 -3.60
CA VAL A 62 15.88 6.14 -3.02
C VAL A 62 14.84 6.46 -4.10
N TYR A 63 13.57 6.19 -3.78
CA TYR A 63 12.45 6.49 -4.66
C TYR A 63 11.66 7.69 -4.15
N ILE A 64 11.35 8.61 -5.07
CA ILE A 64 10.48 9.76 -4.80
C ILE A 64 9.28 9.67 -5.74
N ASN A 65 8.07 9.56 -5.19
CA ASN A 65 6.84 9.66 -5.97
C ASN A 65 6.42 11.12 -6.10
N ILE A 66 6.37 11.64 -7.32
CA ILE A 66 5.86 12.98 -7.59
C ILE A 66 4.40 12.82 -8.01
N PRO A 67 3.42 13.21 -7.18
CA PRO A 67 2.02 13.10 -7.53
C PRO A 67 1.71 14.00 -8.73
N ALA A 68 0.77 13.56 -9.57
CA ALA A 68 0.22 14.44 -10.59
C ALA A 68 -0.35 15.69 -9.90
N LYS A 69 -0.14 16.86 -10.50
CA LYS A 69 -0.83 18.07 -10.04
C LYS A 69 -2.33 17.78 -10.07
N LEU A 70 -2.99 17.84 -8.91
CA LEU A 70 -4.44 17.93 -8.89
C LEU A 70 -4.79 19.21 -9.64
N ASN A 71 -5.58 19.11 -10.70
CA ASN A 71 -6.34 20.27 -11.16
C ASN A 71 -7.37 20.53 -10.06
N THR A 72 -7.02 21.41 -9.12
CA THR A 72 -7.85 21.80 -7.96
C THR A 72 -9.06 22.63 -8.35
N GLU A 73 -9.36 22.75 -9.65
CA GLU A 73 -10.60 23.39 -10.13
C GLU A 73 -11.83 22.49 -9.90
N ASP A 74 -11.66 21.19 -9.60
CA ASP A 74 -12.76 20.22 -9.51
C ASP A 74 -12.82 19.39 -8.22
N VAL A 75 -11.90 19.58 -7.26
CA VAL A 75 -11.92 18.80 -6.00
C VAL A 75 -11.57 19.66 -4.79
N GLU A 76 -12.59 20.30 -4.22
CA GLU A 76 -12.56 20.74 -2.82
C GLU A 76 -12.84 19.51 -1.93
N LEU A 77 -11.79 18.91 -1.39
CA LEU A 77 -11.94 17.92 -0.32
C LEU A 77 -12.43 18.66 0.93
N ASN A 78 -13.50 18.16 1.55
CA ASN A 78 -13.94 18.68 2.85
C ASN A 78 -12.95 18.27 3.95
N GLU A 79 -13.02 18.95 5.09
CA GLU A 79 -12.08 18.77 6.21
C GLU A 79 -12.03 17.32 6.71
N ASP A 80 -13.17 16.62 6.72
CA ASP A 80 -13.28 15.20 7.10
C ASP A 80 -12.48 14.27 6.19
N GLN A 81 -12.38 14.56 4.89
CA GLN A 81 -11.60 13.75 3.95
C GLN A 81 -10.09 14.01 4.03
N LEU A 82 -9.68 15.20 4.46
CA LEU A 82 -8.26 15.52 4.69
C LEU A 82 -7.74 14.85 5.96
N GLU A 83 -8.55 14.76 7.02
CA GLU A 83 -8.18 14.15 8.29
C GLU A 83 -7.81 12.66 8.15
N VAL A 84 -8.59 11.91 7.35
CA VAL A 84 -8.34 10.49 7.05
C VAL A 84 -7.05 10.26 6.28
N VAL A 85 -6.65 11.20 5.42
CA VAL A 85 -5.45 11.07 4.57
C VAL A 85 -4.20 11.52 5.31
N ALA A 86 -4.31 12.52 6.19
CA ALA A 86 -3.17 13.10 6.91
C ALA A 86 -2.86 12.39 8.25
N GLY A 87 -3.86 11.87 8.94
CA GLY A 87 -3.70 11.26 10.25
C GLY A 87 -3.73 9.75 10.15
N GLY A 88 -2.60 9.08 9.83
CA GLY A 88 -2.46 7.62 9.95
C GLY A 88 -2.80 7.11 11.35
N HIS A 89 -4.09 6.97 11.66
CA HIS A 89 -4.61 6.66 12.98
C HIS A 89 -4.70 5.14 13.13
N GLY A 90 -3.56 4.52 13.41
CA GLY A 90 -3.54 3.52 14.46
C GLY A 90 -3.95 4.23 15.74
N GLY A 91 -5.21 4.05 16.16
CA GLY A 91 -5.80 4.72 17.31
C GLY A 91 -4.98 4.50 18.58
N VAL A 92 -4.17 5.50 18.95
CA VAL A 92 -3.70 5.68 20.31
C VAL A 92 -4.69 6.62 20.99
N ASP A 93 -5.60 6.02 21.75
CA ASP A 93 -6.45 6.76 22.68
C ASP A 93 -5.55 7.37 23.76
N LEU A 94 -5.29 8.69 23.67
CA LEU A 94 -4.48 9.45 24.62
C LEU A 94 -5.14 9.58 26.01
N SER A 95 -6.39 9.13 26.17
CA SER A 95 -7.09 9.07 27.46
C SER A 95 -6.83 7.76 28.22
N MET A 96 -6.29 6.74 27.54
CA MET A 96 -5.87 5.49 28.15
C MET A 96 -4.44 5.66 28.71
N PRO A 97 -4.14 5.27 29.97
CA PRO A 97 -2.76 5.19 30.41
C PRO A 97 -2.00 4.28 29.43
N PRO A 98 -0.79 4.67 28.99
CA PRO A 98 -0.09 3.95 27.95
C PRO A 98 0.03 2.48 28.37
N PRO A 99 -0.43 1.52 27.54
CA PRO A 99 -0.11 0.14 27.81
C PRO A 99 1.41 0.06 27.87
N PHE A 100 1.92 -0.49 28.96
CA PHE A 100 3.35 -0.69 29.13
C PHE A 100 3.82 -1.58 27.98
N PHE A 101 4.38 -0.97 26.94
CA PHE A 101 5.06 -1.67 25.87
C PHE A 101 6.42 -2.04 26.43
N PRO A 102 6.70 -3.32 26.79
CA PRO A 102 8.06 -3.70 27.09
C PRO A 102 8.92 -3.38 25.86
N PRO A 103 10.17 -2.93 26.04
CA PRO A 103 11.07 -2.67 24.92
C PRO A 103 11.17 -3.94 24.07
N TYR A 104 10.91 -3.80 22.77
CA TYR A 104 11.05 -4.88 21.80
C TYR A 104 12.50 -5.37 21.87
N THR A 105 12.70 -6.55 22.46
CA THR A 105 14.00 -7.20 22.45
C THR A 105 14.08 -7.88 21.09
N ILE A 106 14.97 -7.39 20.23
CA ILE A 106 15.32 -8.10 19.00
C ILE A 106 16.04 -9.36 19.45
N ASP A 107 15.34 -10.50 19.40
CA ASP A 107 16.01 -11.78 19.61
C ASP A 107 17.07 -11.95 18.50
N PRO A 108 18.36 -12.12 18.86
CA PRO A 108 19.39 -12.35 17.88
C PRO A 108 19.16 -13.71 17.22
N ILE A 109 19.22 -13.73 15.88
CA ILE A 109 19.25 -14.94 15.04
C ILE A 109 20.55 -15.70 15.29
#